data_AF-A0A930K493-F1
#
_entry.id   AF-A0A930K493-F1
#
_cell.length_a   1.000
_cell.length_b   1.000
_cell.length_c   1.000
_cell.angle_alpha   90.00
_cell.angle_beta   90.00
_cell.angle_gamma   90.00
#
_symmetry.space_group_name_H-M   'P 1'
#
loop_
_entity.id
_entity.type
_entity.pdbx_description
1 polymer ?
#
loop_
_entity_poly.entity_id
_entity_poly.type
_entity_poly.pdbx_seq_one_letter_code
_entity_poly.pdbx_strand_id
1 'polypeptide(L)'
;MEKNIHEDCGVAMIRLLKPLEYYQEKYGTWMYGLNKLYLMMEKQHNRGQEGAGLSAVKLSSEPGNEYMFRERAEGKNAVTEIFADVHKHYKGLSQEQLSDVSFAKTSLPFAGELYMGHLRYSTTGKSGLSYVHPFLRRNNWKAKNLCMCGNFNMTNIEDIFEKLTDQGQCPRIYSDTYLLLELMGHRLDREVERNFVKAQELGLTKRDITEYIEDNIQISNVLKTTMEHFDGGYV
;
A
#
# COMPACT_ATOMS: atom_id res chain seq x y z
N MET A 1 37.50 -3.32 -11.84
CA MET A 1 36.13 -3.62 -12.27
C MET A 1 35.22 -3.30 -11.10
N GLU A 2 34.64 -2.10 -11.10
CA GLU A 2 33.57 -1.77 -10.16
C GLU A 2 32.43 -2.74 -10.43
N LYS A 3 32.09 -3.54 -9.42
CA LYS A 3 30.92 -4.41 -9.45
C LYS A 3 29.73 -3.46 -9.36
N ASN A 4 29.16 -3.07 -10.51
CA ASN A 4 27.92 -2.30 -10.57
C ASN A 4 26.86 -3.04 -9.75
N ILE A 5 26.53 -2.52 -8.57
CA ILE A 5 25.40 -2.98 -7.78
C ILE A 5 24.14 -2.45 -8.48
N HIS A 6 23.68 -3.17 -9.49
CA HIS A 6 22.34 -3.03 -10.06
C HIS A 6 21.39 -3.89 -9.21
N GLU A 7 21.09 -3.49 -7.97
CA GLU A 7 20.41 -4.40 -7.02
C GLU A 7 19.37 -3.73 -6.12
N ASP A 8 18.71 -2.65 -6.57
CA ASP A 8 17.63 -2.06 -5.79
C ASP A 8 16.33 -2.08 -6.58
N CYS A 9 15.32 -2.72 -6.00
CA CYS A 9 13.92 -2.47 -6.33
C CYS A 9 13.62 -0.95 -6.28
N GLY A 10 12.67 -0.49 -7.09
CA GLY A 10 12.22 0.91 -7.09
C GLY A 10 10.96 1.11 -6.23
N VAL A 11 10.89 2.21 -5.49
CA VAL A 11 9.67 2.61 -4.75
C VAL A 11 9.26 4.01 -5.22
N ALA A 12 7.96 4.24 -5.35
CA ALA A 12 7.38 5.55 -5.58
C ALA A 12 6.14 5.74 -4.71
N MET A 13 5.97 6.93 -4.13
CA MET A 13 4.78 7.28 -3.36
C MET A 13 4.31 8.66 -3.77
N ILE A 14 3.00 8.81 -3.96
CA ILE A 14 2.37 10.08 -4.31
C ILE A 14 1.20 10.32 -3.37
N ARG A 15 1.27 11.43 -2.62
CA ARG A 15 0.19 11.92 -1.79
C ARG A 15 -0.29 13.26 -2.35
N LEU A 16 -1.55 13.29 -2.80
CA LEU A 16 -2.19 14.53 -3.20
C LEU A 16 -2.60 15.32 -1.94
N LEU A 17 -2.19 16.59 -1.88
CA LEU A 17 -2.49 17.48 -0.74
C LEU A 17 -3.75 18.33 -0.97
N LYS A 18 -4.37 18.17 -2.14
CA LYS A 18 -5.62 18.82 -2.55
C LYS A 18 -6.60 17.74 -3.02
N PRO A 19 -7.91 18.01 -3.02
CA PRO A 19 -8.90 17.05 -3.52
C PRO A 19 -8.81 16.92 -5.05
N LEU A 20 -9.36 15.86 -5.62
CA LEU A 20 -9.23 15.54 -7.05
C LEU A 20 -9.76 16.65 -7.97
N GLU A 21 -10.78 17.38 -7.51
CA GLU A 21 -11.42 18.50 -8.18
C GLU A 21 -10.41 19.59 -8.53
N TYR A 22 -9.50 19.90 -7.59
CA TYR A 22 -8.42 20.87 -7.81
C TYR A 22 -7.52 20.46 -8.99
N TYR A 23 -7.20 19.17 -9.11
CA TYR A 23 -6.33 18.68 -10.17
C TYR A 23 -7.06 18.60 -11.52
N GLN A 24 -8.36 18.29 -11.50
CA GLN A 24 -9.20 18.39 -12.70
C GLN A 24 -9.24 19.82 -13.22
N GLU A 25 -9.50 20.81 -12.36
CA GLU A 25 -9.55 22.23 -12.75
C GLU A 25 -8.17 22.75 -13.21
N LYS A 26 -7.11 22.44 -12.47
CA LYS A 26 -5.78 22.99 -12.73
C LYS A 26 -5.02 22.31 -13.86
N TYR A 27 -5.16 21.00 -14.01
CA TYR A 27 -4.37 20.20 -14.95
C TYR A 27 -5.23 19.51 -16.02
N GLY A 28 -6.56 19.71 -16.00
CA GLY A 28 -7.49 19.07 -16.93
C GLY A 28 -7.75 17.59 -16.65
N THR A 29 -7.25 17.04 -15.53
CA THR A 29 -7.45 15.64 -15.17
C THR A 29 -7.33 15.38 -13.67
N TRP A 30 -8.31 14.68 -13.10
CA TRP A 30 -8.23 14.13 -11.74
C TRP A 30 -7.17 13.01 -11.62
N MET A 31 -6.82 12.35 -12.73
CA MET A 31 -5.81 11.28 -12.78
C MET A 31 -4.37 11.80 -12.57
N TYR A 32 -4.19 13.07 -12.20
CA TYR A 32 -2.87 13.67 -12.01
C TYR A 32 -1.94 12.81 -11.14
N GLY A 33 -2.44 12.31 -9.99
CA GLY A 33 -1.66 11.44 -9.10
C GLY A 33 -1.25 10.12 -9.76
N LEU A 34 -2.18 9.44 -10.41
CA LEU A 34 -1.95 8.20 -11.15
C LEU A 34 -0.94 8.40 -12.30
N ASN A 35 -1.11 9.46 -13.09
CA ASN A 35 -0.22 9.78 -14.21
C ASN A 35 1.20 10.11 -13.73
N LYS A 36 1.33 10.82 -12.60
CA LYS A 36 2.63 11.07 -11.99
C LYS A 36 3.26 9.78 -11.47
N LEU A 37 2.48 8.85 -10.93
CA LEU A 37 3.00 7.57 -10.46
C LEU A 37 3.59 6.78 -11.63
N TYR A 38 2.87 6.72 -12.76
CA TYR A 38 3.36 6.10 -13.99
C TYR A 38 4.74 6.63 -14.38
N LEU A 39 4.88 7.96 -14.51
CA LEU A 39 6.15 8.60 -14.88
C LEU A 39 7.27 8.30 -13.87
N MET A 40 6.96 8.26 -12.57
CA MET A 40 7.96 7.95 -11.53
C MET A 40 8.40 6.49 -11.55
N MET A 41 7.50 5.57 -11.90
CA MET A 41 7.82 4.15 -12.07
C MET A 41 8.62 3.92 -13.36
N GLU A 42 8.23 4.52 -14.49
CA GLU A 42 8.96 4.44 -15.75
C GLU A 42 10.39 5.02 -15.64
N LYS A 43 10.57 6.13 -14.92
CA LYS A 43 11.91 6.69 -14.66
C LYS A 43 12.82 5.69 -13.93
N GLN A 44 12.23 4.79 -13.15
CA GLN A 44 12.92 3.75 -12.40
C GLN A 44 12.81 2.38 -13.06
N HIS A 45 12.37 2.28 -14.32
CA HIS A 45 12.12 0.99 -14.98
C HIS A 45 13.34 0.05 -14.96
N ASN A 46 14.56 0.60 -15.03
CA ASN A 46 15.79 -0.20 -14.94
C ASN A 46 16.07 -0.78 -13.53
N ARG A 47 15.31 -0.37 -12.51
CA ARG A 47 15.35 -0.87 -11.13
C ARG A 47 14.36 -2.01 -10.86
N GLY A 48 13.65 -2.51 -11.87
CA GLY A 48 12.83 -3.70 -11.73
C GLY A 48 12.48 -4.33 -13.07
N GLN A 49 12.87 -5.59 -13.25
CA GLN A 49 12.66 -6.33 -14.50
C GLN A 49 11.78 -7.59 -14.33
N GLU A 50 11.42 -7.92 -13.09
CA GLU A 50 10.69 -9.14 -12.77
C GLU A 50 9.21 -8.92 -12.48
N GLY A 51 8.83 -7.71 -12.12
CA GLY A 51 7.44 -7.37 -11.85
C GLY A 51 7.30 -5.96 -11.31
N ALA A 52 6.07 -5.49 -11.29
CA ALA A 52 5.71 -4.20 -10.75
C ALA A 52 4.31 -4.26 -10.16
N GLY A 53 4.05 -3.36 -9.22
CA GLY A 53 2.71 -3.20 -8.69
C GLY A 53 2.46 -1.77 -8.27
N LEU A 54 1.18 -1.42 -8.22
CA LEU A 54 0.72 -0.17 -7.68
C LEU A 54 -0.46 -0.40 -6.75
N SER A 55 -0.63 0.50 -5.80
CA SER A 55 -1.81 0.60 -4.96
C SER A 55 -2.30 2.03 -4.90
N ALA A 56 -3.60 2.19 -4.69
CA ALA A 56 -4.25 3.47 -4.53
C ALA A 56 -5.23 3.43 -3.35
N VAL A 57 -5.32 4.53 -2.62
CA VAL A 57 -6.28 4.70 -1.52
C VAL A 57 -7.11 5.95 -1.75
N LYS A 58 -8.43 5.79 -1.68
CA LYS A 58 -9.42 6.86 -1.57
C LYS A 58 -9.59 7.20 -0.10
N LEU A 59 -9.30 8.44 0.30
CA LEU A 59 -9.28 8.79 1.71
C LEU A 59 -10.65 9.08 2.31
N SER A 60 -11.60 9.50 1.47
CA SER A 60 -12.94 9.90 1.90
C SER A 60 -14.02 9.00 1.30
N SER A 61 -13.80 7.69 1.37
CA SER A 61 -14.79 6.69 0.92
C SER A 61 -15.84 6.40 1.97
N GLU A 62 -17.09 6.35 1.53
CA GLU A 62 -18.25 5.97 2.34
C GLU A 62 -18.37 4.44 2.52
N PRO A 63 -18.95 3.96 3.64
CA PRO A 63 -19.22 2.54 3.84
C PRO A 63 -19.99 1.91 2.68
N GLY A 64 -19.64 0.66 2.35
CA GLY A 64 -20.20 -0.07 1.20
C GLY A 64 -19.43 0.13 -0.11
N ASN A 65 -18.37 0.95 -0.11
CA ASN A 65 -17.53 1.18 -1.27
C ASN A 65 -16.09 0.70 -1.02
N GLU A 66 -15.46 0.11 -2.04
CA GLU A 66 -14.03 -0.19 -2.01
C GLU A 66 -13.23 1.12 -2.05
N TYR A 67 -12.17 1.18 -1.25
CA TYR A 67 -11.34 2.37 -1.08
C TYR A 67 -9.85 2.10 -1.21
N MET A 68 -9.43 0.83 -1.19
CA MET A 68 -8.05 0.42 -1.37
C MET A 68 -7.95 -0.51 -2.58
N PHE A 69 -7.16 -0.10 -3.56
CA PHE A 69 -7.00 -0.81 -4.83
C PHE A 69 -5.56 -1.25 -5.00
N ARG A 70 -5.34 -2.36 -5.72
CA ARG A 70 -4.00 -2.84 -6.05
C ARG A 70 -4.02 -3.62 -7.35
N GLU A 71 -3.10 -3.24 -8.25
CA GLU A 71 -2.72 -4.04 -9.42
C GLU A 71 -1.27 -4.48 -9.34
N ARG A 72 -0.98 -5.66 -9.88
CA ARG A 72 0.37 -6.23 -9.94
C ARG A 72 0.52 -7.04 -11.22
N ALA A 73 1.70 -6.98 -11.83
CA ALA A 73 2.06 -7.77 -12.99
C ALA A 73 3.51 -8.27 -12.86
N GLU A 74 3.82 -9.32 -13.62
CA GLU A 74 5.15 -9.92 -13.69
C GLU A 74 5.84 -9.56 -15.02
N GLY A 75 7.16 -9.68 -15.04
CA GLY A 75 7.97 -9.48 -16.24
C GLY A 75 8.38 -8.02 -16.50
N LYS A 76 9.14 -7.85 -17.58
CA LYS A 76 9.80 -6.58 -17.93
C LYS A 76 8.81 -5.47 -18.27
N ASN A 77 7.64 -5.82 -18.80
CA ASN A 77 6.62 -4.84 -19.19
C ASN A 77 5.57 -4.60 -18.10
N ALA A 78 5.82 -5.08 -16.87
CA ALA A 78 4.83 -5.06 -15.79
C ALA A 78 4.28 -3.65 -15.49
N VAL A 79 5.09 -2.60 -15.59
CA VAL A 79 4.61 -1.21 -15.40
C VAL A 79 3.56 -0.85 -16.45
N THR A 80 3.86 -1.05 -17.73
CA THR A 80 2.89 -0.82 -18.81
C THR A 80 1.63 -1.65 -18.63
N GLU A 81 1.76 -2.92 -18.20
CA GLU A 81 0.63 -3.82 -17.99
C GLU A 81 -0.28 -3.36 -16.85
N ILE A 82 0.26 -3.06 -15.66
CA ILE A 82 -0.57 -2.62 -14.52
C ILE A 82 -1.33 -1.32 -14.83
N PHE A 83 -0.71 -0.36 -15.52
CA PHE A 83 -1.40 0.88 -15.88
C PHE A 83 -2.41 0.66 -17.01
N ALA A 84 -2.12 -0.21 -17.97
CA ALA A 84 -3.09 -0.61 -18.98
C ALA A 84 -4.32 -1.28 -18.33
N ASP A 85 -4.12 -2.15 -17.35
CA ASP A 85 -5.19 -2.81 -16.59
C ASP A 85 -6.04 -1.82 -15.81
N VAL A 86 -5.42 -0.85 -15.13
CA VAL A 86 -6.14 0.26 -14.50
C VAL A 86 -7.00 1.01 -15.53
N HIS A 87 -6.43 1.37 -16.69
CA HIS A 87 -7.15 2.10 -17.74
C HIS A 87 -8.24 1.26 -18.43
N LYS A 88 -8.19 -0.07 -18.41
CA LYS A 88 -9.28 -0.93 -18.92
C LYS A 88 -10.59 -0.68 -18.18
N HIS A 89 -10.55 -0.34 -16.88
CA HIS A 89 -11.74 0.00 -16.11
C HIS A 89 -12.43 1.29 -16.58
N TYR A 90 -11.72 2.14 -17.31
CA TYR A 90 -12.25 3.41 -17.80
C TYR A 90 -12.68 3.31 -19.28
N LYS A 91 -12.43 2.16 -19.92
CA LYS A 91 -12.77 1.93 -21.32
C LYS A 91 -14.28 1.95 -21.50
N GLY A 92 -14.76 2.75 -22.44
CA GLY A 92 -16.18 2.89 -22.77
C GLY A 92 -16.90 4.03 -22.04
N LEU A 93 -16.22 4.75 -21.13
CA LEU A 93 -16.73 5.99 -20.56
C LEU A 93 -16.63 7.12 -21.59
N SER A 94 -17.63 8.01 -21.61
CA SER A 94 -17.54 9.24 -22.38
C SER A 94 -16.52 10.20 -21.76
N GLN A 95 -16.03 11.16 -22.54
CA GLN A 95 -15.12 12.20 -22.01
C GLN A 95 -15.78 13.01 -20.89
N GLU A 96 -17.09 13.22 -20.97
CA GLU A 96 -17.87 13.91 -19.94
C GLU A 96 -17.91 13.09 -18.64
N GLN A 97 -18.23 11.79 -18.72
CA GLN A 97 -18.21 10.90 -17.56
C GLN A 97 -16.82 10.81 -16.92
N LEU A 98 -15.77 10.73 -17.73
CA LEU A 98 -14.40 10.64 -17.23
C LEU A 98 -13.93 11.96 -16.58
N SER A 99 -14.48 13.10 -17.02
CA SER A 99 -14.16 14.43 -16.47
C SER A 99 -15.02 14.79 -15.25
N ASP A 100 -16.11 14.05 -14.99
CA ASP A 100 -16.90 14.17 -13.77
C ASP A 100 -16.16 13.55 -12.59
N VAL A 101 -15.58 14.43 -11.76
CA VAL A 101 -14.79 14.03 -10.58
C VAL A 101 -15.64 13.36 -9.51
N SER A 102 -16.90 13.77 -9.35
CA SER A 102 -17.80 13.17 -8.37
C SER A 102 -18.07 11.72 -8.74
N PHE A 103 -18.40 11.48 -10.02
CA PHE A 103 -18.54 10.13 -10.56
C PHE A 103 -17.26 9.32 -10.44
N ALA A 104 -16.09 9.91 -10.75
CA ALA A 104 -14.80 9.23 -10.63
C ALA A 104 -14.54 8.74 -9.19
N LYS A 105 -14.73 9.61 -8.19
CA LYS A 105 -14.51 9.30 -6.78
C LYS A 105 -15.38 8.15 -6.28
N THR A 106 -16.64 8.09 -6.69
CA THR A 106 -17.56 7.05 -6.23
C THR A 106 -17.40 5.75 -7.01
N SER A 107 -17.22 5.83 -8.32
CA SER A 107 -17.49 4.71 -9.23
C SER A 107 -16.23 4.12 -9.87
N LEU A 108 -15.15 4.91 -9.99
CA LEU A 108 -13.96 4.46 -10.71
C LEU A 108 -12.89 3.91 -9.75
N PRO A 109 -12.33 2.73 -10.01
CA PRO A 109 -11.20 2.23 -9.22
C PRO A 109 -9.98 3.14 -9.43
N PHE A 110 -9.05 3.18 -8.47
CA PHE A 110 -7.83 4.00 -8.52
C PHE A 110 -8.02 5.53 -8.62
N ALA A 111 -9.25 6.05 -8.55
CA ALA A 111 -9.53 7.48 -8.37
C ALA A 111 -9.35 7.91 -6.91
N GLY A 112 -8.11 7.94 -6.42
CA GLY A 112 -7.76 8.22 -5.02
C GLY A 112 -6.71 9.30 -4.86
N GLU A 113 -6.37 9.62 -3.61
CA GLU A 113 -5.47 10.72 -3.27
C GLU A 113 -4.12 10.25 -2.73
N LEU A 114 -3.94 8.93 -2.59
CA LEU A 114 -2.70 8.32 -2.13
C LEU A 114 -2.37 7.14 -3.02
N TYR A 115 -1.14 7.12 -3.53
CA TYR A 115 -0.64 6.10 -4.42
C TYR A 115 0.72 5.61 -3.96
N MET A 116 0.99 4.33 -4.20
CA MET A 116 2.27 3.70 -3.94
C MET A 116 2.58 2.71 -5.06
N GLY A 117 3.78 2.77 -5.61
CA GLY A 117 4.26 1.91 -6.67
C GLY A 117 5.56 1.22 -6.25
N HIS A 118 5.73 -0.03 -6.68
CA HIS A 118 6.93 -0.83 -6.46
C HIS A 118 7.38 -1.49 -7.76
N LEU A 119 8.69 -1.49 -7.98
CA LEU A 119 9.37 -2.16 -9.08
C LEU A 119 10.25 -3.23 -8.47
N ARG A 120 10.01 -4.49 -8.84
CA ARG A 120 10.70 -5.63 -8.27
C ARG A 120 11.90 -6.03 -9.09
N TYR A 121 13.02 -6.14 -8.39
CA TYR A 121 14.24 -6.81 -8.81
C TYR A 121 14.50 -7.98 -7.84
N SER A 122 14.78 -9.18 -8.34
CA SER A 122 15.15 -10.31 -7.48
C SER A 122 16.59 -10.68 -7.72
N THR A 123 17.35 -10.77 -6.62
CA THR A 123 18.69 -11.34 -6.60
C THR A 123 18.68 -12.86 -6.40
N THR A 124 17.52 -13.42 -5.98
CA THR A 124 17.37 -14.83 -5.60
C THR A 124 16.72 -15.70 -6.67
N GLY A 125 16.29 -15.11 -7.80
CA GLY A 125 15.59 -15.79 -8.89
C GLY A 125 14.16 -16.26 -8.55
N LYS A 126 13.64 -15.95 -7.35
CA LYS A 126 12.23 -16.20 -7.01
C LYS A 126 11.32 -15.40 -7.93
N SER A 127 10.35 -16.06 -8.54
CA SER A 127 9.33 -15.46 -9.42
C SER A 127 7.92 -15.77 -8.91
N GLY A 128 6.92 -15.11 -9.48
CA GLY A 128 5.52 -15.25 -9.08
C GLY A 128 4.96 -13.98 -8.46
N LEU A 129 3.70 -13.70 -8.79
CA LEU A 129 2.92 -12.58 -8.28
C LEU A 129 2.86 -12.52 -6.74
N SER A 130 3.06 -13.65 -6.06
CA SER A 130 3.15 -13.72 -4.59
C SER A 130 4.33 -12.96 -4.00
N TYR A 131 5.36 -12.63 -4.79
CA TYR A 131 6.53 -11.86 -4.38
C TYR A 131 6.50 -10.40 -4.85
N VAL A 132 5.52 -10.04 -5.69
CA VAL A 132 5.38 -8.68 -6.23
C VAL A 132 4.64 -7.80 -5.21
N HIS A 133 5.27 -6.70 -4.80
CA HIS A 133 4.67 -5.68 -3.94
C HIS A 133 3.74 -4.76 -4.78
N PRO A 134 2.82 -4.00 -4.17
CA PRO A 134 2.52 -3.90 -2.73
C PRO A 134 1.76 -5.10 -2.14
N PHE A 135 2.00 -5.40 -0.87
CA PHE A 135 1.22 -6.35 -0.08
C PHE A 135 0.12 -5.64 0.67
N LEU A 136 -1.05 -6.29 0.77
CA LEU A 136 -2.22 -5.74 1.42
C LEU A 136 -2.68 -6.66 2.54
N ARG A 137 -2.89 -6.07 3.72
CA ARG A 137 -3.63 -6.64 4.83
C ARG A 137 -4.94 -5.86 4.98
N ARG A 138 -6.07 -6.53 4.75
CA ARG A 138 -7.39 -5.90 4.74
C ARG A 138 -8.14 -6.12 6.05
N ASN A 139 -8.94 -5.13 6.43
CA ASN A 139 -9.81 -5.18 7.60
C ASN A 139 -11.07 -4.32 7.37
N ASN A 140 -12.18 -4.66 8.02
CA ASN A 140 -13.41 -3.85 7.97
C ASN A 140 -13.25 -2.50 8.69
N TRP A 141 -12.34 -2.40 9.66
CA TRP A 141 -11.95 -1.13 10.25
C TRP A 141 -10.84 -0.49 9.42
N LYS A 142 -11.13 0.67 8.80
CA LYS A 142 -10.18 1.42 7.95
C LYS A 142 -8.82 1.59 8.62
N ALA A 143 -8.79 1.99 9.90
CA ALA A 143 -7.59 2.17 10.72
C ALA A 143 -6.70 0.91 10.90
N LYS A 144 -7.19 -0.29 10.57
CA LYS A 144 -6.45 -1.57 10.67
C LYS A 144 -5.98 -2.12 9.32
N ASN A 145 -6.21 -1.39 8.23
CA ASN A 145 -5.73 -1.78 6.90
C ASN A 145 -4.28 -1.35 6.72
N LEU A 146 -3.49 -2.19 6.05
CA LEU A 146 -2.07 -1.94 5.82
C LEU A 146 -1.73 -2.27 4.36
N CYS A 147 -1.04 -1.34 3.70
CA CYS A 147 -0.39 -1.54 2.42
C CYS A 147 1.11 -1.39 2.62
N MET A 148 1.89 -2.37 2.17
CA MET A 148 3.33 -2.41 2.40
C MET A 148 4.08 -2.74 1.10
N CYS A 149 5.01 -1.87 0.74
CA CYS A 149 6.12 -2.20 -0.16
C CYS A 149 7.43 -1.82 0.51
N GLY A 150 8.51 -2.51 0.18
CA GLY A 150 9.80 -2.17 0.72
C GLY A 150 10.90 -3.03 0.12
N ASN A 151 12.12 -2.56 0.32
CA ASN A 151 13.33 -3.26 -0.09
C ASN A 151 14.00 -3.72 1.20
N PHE A 152 13.68 -4.93 1.62
CA PHE A 152 14.20 -5.47 2.86
C PHE A 152 14.50 -6.96 2.72
N ASN A 153 15.42 -7.43 3.55
CA ASN A 153 15.72 -8.83 3.73
C ASN A 153 15.86 -9.12 5.22
N MET A 154 15.19 -10.16 5.70
CA MET A 154 15.17 -10.52 7.11
C MET A 154 16.09 -11.71 7.37
N THR A 155 16.91 -11.62 8.40
CA THR A 155 17.84 -12.68 8.83
C THR A 155 17.26 -13.58 9.91
N ASN A 156 16.25 -13.11 10.64
CA ASN A 156 15.64 -13.79 11.79
C ASN A 156 14.17 -14.22 11.54
N ILE A 157 13.89 -14.72 10.34
CA ILE A 157 12.53 -15.15 9.92
C ILE A 157 11.97 -16.21 10.88
N GLU A 158 12.80 -17.14 11.35
CA GLU A 158 12.42 -18.24 12.24
C GLU A 158 11.95 -17.72 13.61
N ASP A 159 12.74 -16.85 14.25
CA ASP A 159 12.40 -16.23 15.54
C ASP A 159 11.05 -15.48 15.49
N ILE A 160 10.80 -14.77 14.38
CA ILE A 160 9.54 -14.03 14.19
C ILE A 160 8.39 -14.98 13.98
N PHE A 161 8.58 -16.05 13.20
CA PHE A 161 7.56 -17.06 13.01
C PHE A 161 7.17 -17.71 14.34
N GLU A 162 8.15 -18.17 15.12
CA GLU A 162 7.93 -18.78 16.44
C GLU A 162 7.18 -17.82 17.37
N LYS A 163 7.62 -16.55 17.43
CA LYS A 163 6.95 -15.52 18.23
C LYS A 163 5.49 -15.33 17.85
N LEU A 164 5.18 -15.29 16.55
CA LEU A 164 3.80 -15.13 16.09
C LEU A 164 2.97 -16.37 16.45
N THR A 165 3.53 -17.56 16.33
CA THR A 165 2.84 -18.81 16.72
C THR A 165 2.64 -18.94 18.23
N ASP A 166 3.60 -18.51 19.05
CA ASP A 166 3.48 -18.47 20.52
C ASP A 166 2.38 -17.51 20.99
N GLN A 167 2.10 -16.48 20.20
CA GLN A 167 0.96 -15.56 20.42
C GLN A 167 -0.38 -16.16 19.94
N GLY A 168 -0.39 -17.38 19.43
CA GLY A 168 -1.57 -18.06 18.89
C GLY A 168 -1.93 -17.67 17.47
N GLN A 169 -1.05 -16.96 16.74
CA GLN A 169 -1.26 -16.72 15.31
C GLN A 169 -0.95 -17.97 14.49
N CYS A 170 -1.55 -18.06 13.31
CA CYS A 170 -1.29 -19.15 12.36
C CYS A 170 -0.85 -18.56 11.01
N PRO A 171 0.43 -18.14 10.88
CA PRO A 171 0.92 -17.53 9.64
C PRO A 171 0.82 -18.54 8.48
N ARG A 172 0.12 -18.15 7.42
CA ARG A 172 -0.15 -19.04 6.27
C ARG A 172 1.04 -19.22 5.33
N ILE A 173 1.98 -18.29 5.35
CA ILE A 173 3.10 -18.22 4.41
C ILE A 173 4.37 -17.94 5.18
N TYR A 174 5.34 -18.84 5.05
CA TYR A 174 6.67 -18.68 5.61
C TYR A 174 7.56 -17.90 4.63
N SER A 175 7.45 -16.56 4.69
CA SER A 175 8.30 -15.66 3.91
C SER A 175 8.50 -14.34 4.66
N ASP A 176 9.67 -13.75 4.52
CA ASP A 176 10.05 -12.43 5.05
C ASP A 176 8.93 -11.38 4.93
N THR A 177 8.41 -11.19 3.73
CA THR A 177 7.46 -10.13 3.44
C THR A 177 6.10 -10.35 4.09
N TYR A 178 5.59 -11.59 4.06
CA TYR A 178 4.33 -11.91 4.73
C TYR A 178 4.47 -11.86 6.25
N LEU A 179 5.56 -12.37 6.82
CA LEU A 179 5.77 -12.32 8.26
C LEU A 179 5.95 -10.89 8.76
N LEU A 180 6.65 -10.03 8.02
CA LEU A 180 6.73 -8.61 8.33
C LEU A 180 5.36 -7.92 8.24
N LEU A 181 4.57 -8.23 7.21
CA LEU A 181 3.21 -7.69 7.05
C LEU A 181 2.32 -8.08 8.24
N GLU A 182 2.38 -9.34 8.69
CA GLU A 182 1.60 -9.80 9.84
C GLU A 182 2.11 -9.23 11.16
N LEU A 183 3.44 -9.16 11.36
CA LEU A 183 4.03 -8.55 12.54
C LEU A 183 3.63 -7.07 12.65
N MET A 184 3.80 -6.30 11.58
CA MET A 184 3.42 -4.88 11.52
C MET A 184 1.90 -4.70 11.64
N GLY A 185 1.12 -5.55 10.98
CA GLY A 185 -0.33 -5.56 11.09
C GLY A 185 -0.82 -5.85 12.52
N HIS A 186 -0.17 -6.76 13.22
CA HIS A 186 -0.45 -7.05 14.62
C HIS A 186 -0.09 -5.85 15.53
N ARG A 187 1.04 -5.16 15.28
CA ARG A 187 1.38 -3.92 16.00
C ARG A 187 0.39 -2.78 15.71
N LEU A 188 -0.09 -2.66 14.46
CA LEU A 188 -1.15 -1.73 14.10
C LEU A 188 -2.43 -2.01 14.88
N ASP A 189 -2.83 -3.27 15.00
CA ASP A 189 -4.00 -3.66 15.78
C ASP A 189 -3.87 -3.31 17.27
N ARG A 190 -2.67 -3.41 17.84
CA ARG A 190 -2.40 -2.99 19.24
C ARG A 190 -2.44 -1.48 19.41
N GLU A 191 -1.94 -0.72 18.44
CA GLU A 191 -2.04 0.74 18.47
C GLU A 191 -3.49 1.22 18.33
N VAL A 192 -4.29 0.55 17.49
CA VAL A 192 -5.73 0.80 17.40
C VAL A 192 -6.44 0.47 18.72
N GLU A 193 -6.11 -0.66 19.34
CA GLU A 193 -6.66 -1.06 20.65
C GLU A 193 -6.31 -0.04 21.75
N ARG A 194 -5.07 0.45 21.79
CA ARG A 194 -4.63 1.49 22.73
C ARG A 194 -5.49 2.75 22.62
N ASN A 195 -5.79 3.18 21.40
CA ASN A 195 -6.65 4.34 21.17
C ASN A 195 -8.12 4.05 21.47
N PHE A 196 -8.60 2.82 21.20
CA PHE A 196 -9.95 2.39 21.56
C PHE A 196 -10.20 2.48 23.07
N VAL A 197 -9.30 1.92 23.89
CA VAL A 197 -9.40 1.97 25.37
C VAL A 197 -9.40 3.41 25.86
N LYS A 198 -8.51 4.27 25.34
CA LYS A 198 -8.47 5.70 25.68
C LYS A 198 -9.76 6.43 25.32
N ALA A 199 -10.32 6.16 24.14
CA ALA A 199 -11.58 6.74 23.73
C ALA A 199 -12.72 6.34 24.67
N GLN A 200 -12.75 5.09 25.14
CA GLN A 200 -13.72 4.62 26.13
C GLN A 200 -13.56 5.31 27.49
N GLU A 201 -12.32 5.51 27.96
CA GLU A 201 -12.03 6.26 29.19
C GLU A 201 -12.52 7.72 29.12
N LEU A 202 -12.52 8.30 27.92
CA LEU A 202 -13.09 9.63 27.65
C LEU A 202 -14.63 9.63 27.49
N GLY A 203 -15.28 8.46 27.59
CA GLY A 203 -16.73 8.31 27.43
C GLY A 203 -17.22 8.37 25.99
N LEU A 204 -16.32 8.31 25.00
CA LEU A 204 -16.71 8.27 23.57
C LEU A 204 -17.41 6.95 23.24
N THR A 205 -18.33 6.98 22.27
CA THR A 205 -19.07 5.78 21.86
C THR A 205 -19.20 5.67 20.35
N LYS A 206 -19.44 4.45 19.84
CA LYS A 206 -19.78 4.20 18.43
C LYS A 206 -18.78 4.84 17.45
N ARG A 207 -19.24 5.76 16.60
CA ARG A 207 -18.43 6.40 15.55
C ARG A 207 -17.42 7.39 16.13
N ASP A 208 -17.73 8.03 17.25
CA ASP A 208 -16.82 8.96 17.93
C ASP A 208 -15.52 8.25 18.35
N ILE A 209 -15.59 6.97 18.72
CA ILE A 209 -14.39 6.16 18.98
C ILE A 209 -13.57 5.96 17.69
N THR A 210 -14.23 5.74 16.56
CA THR A 210 -13.55 5.52 15.26
C THR A 210 -12.84 6.80 14.81
N GLU A 211 -13.52 7.94 14.91
CA GLU A 211 -12.95 9.26 14.62
C GLU A 211 -11.74 9.54 15.52
N TYR A 212 -11.88 9.27 16.83
CA TYR A 212 -10.76 9.41 17.77
C TYR A 212 -9.57 8.52 17.38
N ILE A 213 -9.81 7.25 17.03
CA ILE A 213 -8.73 6.34 16.60
C ILE A 213 -8.04 6.88 15.34
N GLU A 214 -8.80 7.30 14.33
CA GLU A 214 -8.25 7.82 13.06
C GLU A 214 -7.39 9.07 13.28
N ASP A 215 -7.78 9.94 14.21
CA ASP A 215 -7.05 11.17 14.54
C ASP A 215 -5.84 10.96 15.47
N ASN A 216 -5.80 9.87 16.23
CA ASN A 216 -4.80 9.65 17.29
C ASN A 216 -3.86 8.46 17.03
N ILE A 217 -4.02 7.76 15.90
CA ILE A 217 -3.14 6.63 15.55
C ILE A 217 -1.69 7.11 15.35
N GLN A 218 -0.76 6.52 16.09
CA GLN A 218 0.66 6.87 15.98
C GLN A 218 1.43 5.79 15.25
N ILE A 219 1.63 5.99 13.95
CA ILE A 219 2.39 5.07 13.09
C ILE A 219 3.83 4.88 13.61
N SER A 220 4.41 5.89 14.27
CA SER A 220 5.71 5.75 14.93
C SER A 220 5.74 4.63 15.98
N ASN A 221 4.65 4.40 16.73
CA ASN A 221 4.59 3.33 17.72
C ASN A 221 4.53 1.97 17.04
N VAL A 222 3.71 1.87 15.98
CA VAL A 222 3.62 0.66 15.14
C VAL A 222 5.00 0.30 14.60
N LEU A 223 5.71 1.26 14.01
CA LEU A 223 7.05 1.04 13.45
C LEU A 223 8.05 0.66 14.54
N LYS A 224 8.19 1.46 15.62
CA LYS A 224 9.16 1.17 16.69
C LYS A 224 8.99 -0.24 17.27
N THR A 225 7.76 -0.62 17.62
CA THR A 225 7.46 -1.92 18.21
C THR A 225 7.49 -3.08 17.21
N THR A 226 7.42 -2.81 15.91
CA THR A 226 7.68 -3.80 14.85
C THR A 226 9.18 -4.03 14.73
N MET A 227 9.96 -2.94 14.65
CA MET A 227 11.38 -2.98 14.38
C MET A 227 12.22 -3.53 15.53
N GLU A 228 11.70 -3.57 16.76
CA GLU A 228 12.34 -4.27 17.90
C GLU A 228 12.61 -5.75 17.63
N HIS A 229 11.80 -6.39 16.78
CA HIS A 229 11.93 -7.81 16.44
C HIS A 229 12.46 -8.04 15.03
N PHE A 230 12.62 -6.99 14.23
CA PHE A 230 13.16 -7.09 12.89
C PHE A 230 14.69 -7.15 12.98
N ASP A 231 15.29 -8.19 12.40
CA ASP A 231 16.73 -8.21 12.12
C ASP A 231 16.97 -8.43 10.62
N GLY A 232 17.91 -7.66 10.08
CA GLY A 232 18.21 -7.63 8.66
C GLY A 232 18.39 -6.23 8.07
N GLY A 233 18.48 -6.16 6.75
CA GLY A 233 18.68 -4.92 6.01
C GLY A 233 17.36 -4.38 5.45
N TYR A 234 17.17 -3.06 5.47
CA TYR A 234 16.08 -2.38 4.76
C TYR A 234 16.55 -1.01 4.27
N VAL A 235 15.94 -0.52 3.18
CA VAL A 235 16.19 0.81 2.57
C VAL A 235 14.87 1.54 2.34
#